data_AF-A0A5D2VLP2-F1
#
_entry.id   AF-A0A5D2VLP2-F1
#
_cell.length_a   1.000
_cell.length_b   1.000
_cell.length_c   1.000
_cell.angle_alpha   90.00
_cell.angle_beta   90.00
_cell.angle_gamma   90.00
#
_symmetry.space_group_name_H-M   'P 1'
#
loop_
_entity.id
_entity.type
_entity.pdbx_description
1 polymer ?
#
loop_
_entity_poly.entity_id
_entity_poly.type
_entity_poly.pdbx_seq_one_letter_code
_entity_poly.pdbx_strand_id
1 'polypeptide(L)'
;MRLTEGERKQAEANRLAAIAKRKALLQSSSADIHCQENQSHYWRLAKCPKLANDNAQIPKRPQDSKSMPVSSTQLSKKFQARLEICSPDTFSITPKTLKGCLYPGDEECLRRLGDVLSDVMHSHYTQDSGGRKACVYKLRDYGSVLSCLRKSKDIEIKEIPHLTLRVVETFSHCFVAGQWRPCRPEHLSDEDVDELITKLPETLLNSLLPFQLEGIKFGLRRGGRCLIADEMGLGKTVQAIAIAGCFINEGSILVVCPAVLRYSWAEELERWLPFCLPSDIHLGNI
;
A
#
# COMPACT_ATOMS: atom_id res chain seq x y z
N MET A 1 -0.28 -22.74 -4.83
CA MET A 1 -1.19 -23.63 -4.06
C MET A 1 -2.21 -22.79 -3.32
N ARG A 2 -3.51 -23.04 -3.48
CA ARG A 2 -4.55 -22.45 -2.62
C ARG A 2 -4.58 -23.25 -1.32
N LEU A 3 -4.35 -22.60 -0.19
CA LEU A 3 -4.53 -23.18 1.15
C LEU A 3 -5.92 -23.83 1.25
N THR A 4 -5.96 -25.03 1.82
CA THR A 4 -7.21 -25.71 2.14
C THR A 4 -7.93 -24.95 3.26
N GLU A 5 -9.26 -25.10 3.33
CA GLU A 5 -10.06 -24.41 4.35
C GLU A 5 -9.68 -24.86 5.77
N GLY A 6 -9.21 -26.10 5.93
CA GLY A 6 -8.71 -26.63 7.19
C GLY A 6 -7.44 -25.91 7.68
N GLU A 7 -6.46 -25.70 6.80
CA GLU A 7 -5.22 -24.99 7.16
C GLU A 7 -5.48 -23.54 7.56
N ARG A 8 -6.45 -22.88 6.91
CA ARG A 8 -6.86 -21.52 7.26
C ARG A 8 -7.53 -21.46 8.64
N LYS A 9 -8.47 -22.36 8.90
CA LYS A 9 -9.15 -22.46 10.21
C LYS A 9 -8.16 -22.78 11.31
N GLN A 10 -7.18 -23.64 11.06
CA GLN A 10 -6.15 -23.97 12.03
C GLN A 10 -5.24 -22.77 12.33
N ALA A 11 -4.81 -22.03 11.31
CA ALA A 11 -4.00 -20.82 11.50
C ALA A 11 -4.78 -19.72 12.24
N GLU A 12 -6.06 -19.54 11.92
CA GLU A 12 -6.93 -18.59 12.61
C GLU A 12 -7.22 -18.99 14.07
N ALA A 13 -7.44 -20.28 14.32
CA ALA A 13 -7.60 -20.82 15.68
C ALA A 13 -6.33 -20.65 16.53
N ASN A 14 -5.15 -20.90 15.94
CA ASN A 14 -3.87 -20.67 16.62
C ASN A 14 -3.67 -19.18 16.97
N ARG A 15 -4.02 -18.27 16.04
CA ARG A 15 -4.00 -16.82 16.29
C ARG A 15 -4.93 -16.43 17.44
N LEU A 16 -6.17 -16.91 17.44
CA LEU A 16 -7.13 -16.61 18.50
C LEU A 16 -6.68 -17.16 19.86
N ALA A 17 -6.08 -18.35 19.89
CA ALA A 17 -5.53 -18.93 21.12
C ALA A 17 -4.33 -18.13 21.66
N ALA A 18 -3.44 -17.65 20.78
CA ALA A 18 -2.33 -16.79 21.15
C ALA A 18 -2.80 -15.42 21.70
N ILE A 19 -3.80 -14.82 21.05
CA ILE A 19 -4.45 -13.59 21.52
C ILE A 19 -5.11 -13.82 22.88
N ALA A 20 -5.82 -14.92 23.09
CA ALA A 20 -6.44 -15.25 24.37
C ALA A 20 -5.41 -15.46 25.48
N LYS A 21 -4.28 -16.12 25.18
CA LYS A 21 -3.18 -16.32 26.14
C LYS A 21 -2.51 -15.00 26.52
N ARG A 22 -2.29 -14.09 25.57
CA ARG A 22 -1.80 -12.73 25.84
C ARG A 22 -2.82 -11.90 26.61
N LYS A 23 -4.10 -11.98 26.27
CA LYS A 23 -5.18 -11.29 27.00
C LYS A 23 -5.29 -11.78 28.44
N ALA A 24 -5.12 -13.07 28.69
CA ALA A 24 -5.06 -13.63 30.04
C ALA A 24 -3.83 -13.14 30.81
N LEU A 25 -2.66 -13.06 30.16
CA LEU A 25 -1.42 -12.53 30.74
C LEU A 25 -1.51 -11.02 31.06
N LEU A 26 -2.23 -10.27 30.22
CA LEU A 26 -2.50 -8.86 30.42
C LEU A 26 -3.57 -8.65 31.51
N GLN A 27 -4.59 -9.50 31.57
CA GLN A 27 -5.64 -9.46 32.60
C GLN A 27 -5.12 -9.82 34.00
N SER A 28 -4.11 -10.70 34.12
CA SER A 28 -3.41 -10.90 35.40
C SER A 28 -2.57 -9.70 35.84
N SER A 29 -2.35 -8.73 34.94
CA SER A 29 -1.46 -7.58 35.13
C SER A 29 -2.19 -6.23 35.13
N SER A 30 -3.52 -6.20 34.97
CA SER A 30 -4.32 -4.98 34.77
C SER A 30 -5.60 -4.94 35.60
N ALA A 31 -5.49 -5.21 36.90
CA ALA A 31 -6.42 -4.64 37.87
C ALA A 31 -6.02 -3.18 38.12
N ASP A 32 -6.23 -2.32 37.12
CA ASP A 32 -6.57 -0.90 37.24
C ASP A 32 -6.43 -0.21 35.88
N ILE A 33 -7.38 0.69 35.62
CA ILE A 33 -7.49 1.66 34.51
C ILE A 33 -8.41 1.24 33.34
N HIS A 34 -9.56 1.92 33.36
CA HIS A 34 -10.66 1.97 32.41
C HIS A 34 -10.32 2.89 31.22
N CYS A 35 -10.68 2.50 29.98
CA CYS A 35 -11.42 3.33 29.00
C CYS A 35 -11.49 2.78 27.56
N GLN A 36 -12.74 2.49 27.17
CA GLN A 36 -13.47 2.84 25.94
C GLN A 36 -12.98 2.41 24.54
N GLU A 37 -13.83 1.55 23.97
CA GLU A 37 -13.99 1.19 22.57
C GLU A 37 -14.31 2.39 21.68
N ASN A 38 -13.75 2.41 20.46
CA ASN A 38 -14.47 2.95 19.32
C ASN A 38 -14.04 2.25 18.02
N GLN A 39 -15.03 1.68 17.34
CA GLN A 39 -14.89 0.91 16.11
C GLN A 39 -14.89 1.80 14.85
N SER A 40 -14.32 1.22 13.78
CA SER A 40 -14.80 1.29 12.38
C SER A 40 -14.09 2.26 11.41
N HIS A 41 -13.34 1.71 10.44
CA HIS A 41 -13.88 1.45 9.10
C HIS A 41 -12.91 0.57 8.29
N TYR A 42 -12.63 0.77 7.00
CA TYR A 42 -12.84 -0.27 5.99
C TYR A 42 -11.70 -0.56 4.98
N TRP A 43 -11.24 -1.82 4.80
CA TRP A 43 -10.31 -2.19 3.71
C TRP A 43 -10.64 -3.58 3.14
N ARG A 44 -11.17 -3.63 1.91
CA ARG A 44 -11.40 -4.86 1.13
C ARG A 44 -10.20 -5.18 0.24
N LEU A 45 -9.86 -6.45 0.22
CA LEU A 45 -8.80 -7.11 -0.58
C LEU A 45 -9.05 -6.95 -2.09
N ALA A 46 -8.00 -6.60 -2.85
CA ALA A 46 -8.02 -6.63 -4.31
C ALA A 46 -7.54 -8.00 -4.82
N LYS A 47 -8.26 -8.59 -5.78
CA LYS A 47 -7.84 -9.77 -6.55
C LYS A 47 -7.78 -9.36 -8.02
N CYS A 48 -6.69 -9.70 -8.71
CA CYS A 48 -6.54 -9.48 -10.15
C CYS A 48 -6.96 -10.73 -10.94
N PRO A 49 -7.91 -10.65 -11.88
CA PRO A 49 -8.05 -11.63 -12.96
C PRO A 49 -7.26 -11.19 -14.20
N LYS A 50 -6.56 -12.14 -14.84
CA LYS A 50 -5.94 -11.96 -16.17
C LYS A 50 -7.01 -12.04 -17.26
N LEU A 51 -6.92 -11.17 -18.27
CA LEU A 51 -7.80 -11.15 -19.45
C LEU A 51 -7.48 -12.30 -20.42
N ALA A 52 -8.55 -12.91 -20.96
CA ALA A 52 -8.54 -13.63 -22.23
C ALA A 52 -9.19 -12.75 -23.31
N ASN A 53 -8.70 -12.87 -24.53
CA ASN A 53 -8.93 -11.96 -25.66
C ASN A 53 -10.29 -12.18 -26.35
N ASP A 54 -10.85 -11.06 -26.84
CA ASP A 54 -11.87 -10.81 -27.88
C ASP A 54 -12.87 -11.90 -28.32
N ASN A 55 -14.15 -11.53 -28.33
CA ASN A 55 -14.87 -11.30 -29.60
C ASN A 55 -16.27 -10.68 -29.41
N ALA A 56 -16.53 -9.65 -30.21
CA ALA A 56 -17.79 -9.21 -30.82
C ALA A 56 -19.12 -9.46 -30.09
N GLN A 57 -19.86 -8.36 -29.79
CA GLN A 57 -21.17 -8.09 -30.38
C GLN A 57 -21.75 -6.76 -29.86
N ILE A 58 -22.17 -5.93 -30.81
CA ILE A 58 -22.97 -4.72 -30.63
C ILE A 58 -24.39 -5.11 -30.19
N PRO A 59 -25.01 -4.42 -29.20
CA PRO A 59 -26.46 -4.32 -29.20
C PRO A 59 -26.98 -2.87 -29.15
N LYS A 60 -27.81 -2.63 -30.17
CA LYS A 60 -28.89 -1.66 -30.42
C LYS A 60 -29.39 -0.75 -29.27
N ARG A 61 -29.69 0.50 -29.69
CA ARG A 61 -30.60 1.48 -29.06
C ARG A 61 -31.94 0.86 -28.64
N PRO A 62 -32.53 1.37 -27.54
CA PRO A 62 -33.98 1.60 -27.50
C PRO A 62 -34.34 3.07 -27.25
N GLN A 63 -35.47 3.47 -27.83
CA GLN A 63 -36.10 4.77 -27.71
C GLN A 63 -36.98 4.91 -26.45
N ASP A 64 -37.04 6.16 -25.97
CA ASP A 64 -38.14 6.90 -25.33
C ASP A 64 -39.09 6.22 -24.33
N SER A 65 -39.13 6.76 -23.10
CA SER A 65 -40.40 7.17 -22.49
C SER A 65 -40.24 8.13 -21.28
N LYS A 66 -40.87 9.29 -21.44
CA LYS A 66 -41.66 10.10 -20.48
C LYS A 66 -41.02 10.69 -19.21
N SER A 67 -41.01 12.02 -19.20
CA SER A 67 -40.79 12.97 -18.11
C SER A 67 -41.93 13.05 -17.09
N MET A 68 -41.60 13.36 -15.84
CA MET A 68 -42.39 14.23 -14.94
C MET A 68 -41.43 15.04 -14.04
N PRO A 69 -41.78 16.29 -13.66
CA PRO A 69 -40.85 17.27 -13.12
C PRO A 69 -40.81 17.24 -11.59
N VAL A 70 -39.62 17.30 -10.99
CA VAL A 70 -39.47 17.57 -9.55
C VAL A 70 -38.41 18.64 -9.33
N SER A 71 -38.82 19.64 -8.58
CA SER A 71 -38.17 20.89 -8.21
C SER A 71 -36.69 20.79 -7.88
N SER A 72 -35.95 21.70 -8.50
CA SER A 72 -34.52 21.98 -8.40
C SER A 72 -34.06 22.32 -6.99
N THR A 73 -33.31 21.42 -6.37
CA THR A 73 -32.15 21.77 -5.54
C THR A 73 -30.93 21.36 -6.35
N GLN A 74 -30.27 22.32 -7.01
CA GLN A 74 -29.08 22.06 -7.83
C GLN A 74 -27.92 21.60 -6.93
N LEU A 75 -27.86 20.30 -6.61
CA LEU A 75 -26.66 19.67 -6.07
C LEU A 75 -25.56 19.76 -7.15
N SER A 76 -24.48 20.47 -6.83
CA SER A 76 -23.34 20.60 -7.74
C SER A 76 -22.76 19.22 -8.07
N LYS A 77 -22.69 18.88 -9.36
CA LYS A 77 -22.14 17.62 -9.87
C LYS A 77 -20.62 17.64 -9.82
N LYS A 78 -20.05 17.30 -8.66
CA LYS A 78 -18.61 17.25 -8.39
C LYS A 78 -18.10 15.81 -8.27
N PHE A 79 -16.83 15.59 -8.59
CA PHE A 79 -16.15 14.31 -8.42
C PHE A 79 -14.71 14.50 -7.97
N GLN A 80 -14.10 13.44 -7.44
CA GLN A 80 -12.70 13.43 -7.03
C GLN A 80 -11.84 12.79 -8.13
N ALA A 81 -10.80 13.47 -8.60
CA ALA A 81 -9.77 12.90 -9.44
C ALA A 81 -8.64 12.36 -8.56
N ARG A 82 -8.51 11.03 -8.48
CA ARG A 82 -7.45 10.36 -7.74
C ARG A 82 -6.29 10.05 -8.67
N LEU A 83 -5.11 10.59 -8.36
CA LEU A 83 -3.88 10.35 -9.11
C LEU A 83 -3.10 9.22 -8.43
N GLU A 84 -2.71 8.20 -9.19
CA GLU A 84 -2.01 7.01 -8.66
C GLU A 84 -0.87 6.59 -9.58
N ILE A 85 0.24 6.14 -9.01
CA ILE A 85 1.37 5.63 -9.79
C ILE A 85 1.01 4.24 -10.33
N CYS A 86 1.17 4.04 -11.63
CA CYS A 86 0.90 2.75 -12.29
C CYS A 86 2.15 2.12 -12.92
N SER A 87 3.21 2.90 -13.20
CA SER A 87 4.50 2.40 -13.67
C SER A 87 5.65 3.32 -13.18
N PRO A 88 6.93 2.96 -13.40
CA PRO A 88 8.07 3.81 -13.08
C PRO A 88 8.08 5.18 -13.81
N ASP A 89 7.31 5.33 -14.89
CA ASP A 89 7.30 6.53 -15.73
C ASP A 89 5.88 7.04 -16.04
N THR A 90 4.84 6.44 -15.46
CA THR A 90 3.44 6.82 -15.69
C THR A 90 2.60 6.81 -14.40
N PHE A 91 1.56 7.63 -14.42
CA PHE A 91 0.52 7.68 -13.40
C PHE A 91 -0.86 7.67 -14.06
N SER A 92 -1.86 7.16 -13.36
CA SER A 92 -3.25 7.12 -13.80
C SER A 92 -4.10 8.15 -13.04
N ILE A 93 -5.17 8.60 -13.70
CA ILE A 93 -6.19 9.47 -13.11
C ILE A 93 -7.50 8.69 -13.13
N THR A 94 -8.04 8.42 -11.93
CA THR A 94 -9.29 7.70 -11.77
C THR A 94 -10.35 8.60 -11.13
N PRO A 95 -11.52 8.79 -11.77
CA PRO A 95 -12.62 9.50 -11.14
C PRO A 95 -13.22 8.65 -10.00
N LYS A 96 -13.46 9.29 -8.86
CA LYS A 96 -14.05 8.71 -7.67
C LYS A 96 -15.23 9.57 -7.21
N THR A 97 -16.16 8.91 -6.55
CA THR A 97 -17.31 9.55 -5.92
C THR A 97 -16.86 10.42 -4.75
N LEU A 98 -17.36 11.64 -4.68
CA LEU A 98 -17.11 12.54 -3.56
C LEU A 98 -18.22 12.41 -2.52
N LYS A 99 -17.87 12.35 -1.23
CA LYS A 99 -18.85 12.22 -0.15
C LYS A 99 -19.75 13.48 -0.12
N GLY A 100 -21.06 13.29 -0.28
CA GLY A 100 -22.04 14.38 -0.23
C GLY A 100 -22.35 15.08 -1.57
N CYS A 101 -21.83 14.60 -2.71
CA CYS A 101 -22.15 15.15 -4.03
C CYS A 101 -22.76 14.08 -4.96
N LEU A 102 -23.56 14.52 -5.92
CA LEU A 102 -24.10 13.65 -6.97
C LEU A 102 -23.00 13.31 -7.97
N TYR A 103 -22.68 12.01 -8.08
CA TYR A 103 -21.69 11.52 -9.02
C TYR A 103 -22.21 11.64 -10.47
N PRO A 104 -21.49 12.30 -11.39
CA PRO A 104 -21.94 12.52 -12.76
C PRO A 104 -22.07 11.24 -13.62
N GLY A 105 -21.44 10.14 -13.20
CA GLY A 105 -21.25 8.92 -14.00
C GLY A 105 -19.84 8.85 -14.59
N ASP A 106 -19.31 7.64 -14.80
CA ASP A 106 -17.92 7.43 -15.20
C ASP A 106 -17.60 8.06 -16.56
N GLU A 107 -18.47 7.91 -17.56
CA GLU A 107 -18.26 8.46 -18.91
C GLU A 107 -18.24 10.00 -18.91
N GLU A 108 -19.15 10.63 -18.18
CA GLU A 108 -19.21 12.09 -18.06
C GLU A 108 -18.00 12.63 -17.29
N CYS A 109 -17.52 11.91 -16.27
CA CYS A 109 -16.29 12.29 -15.57
C CYS A 109 -15.07 12.18 -16.49
N LEU A 110 -14.97 11.11 -17.28
CA LEU A 110 -13.88 10.94 -18.26
C LEU A 110 -13.93 11.99 -19.36
N ARG A 111 -15.12 12.35 -19.85
CA ARG A 111 -15.30 13.42 -20.82
C ARG A 111 -14.83 14.76 -20.27
N ARG A 112 -15.23 15.11 -19.04
CA ARG A 112 -14.78 16.34 -18.36
C ARG A 112 -13.28 16.34 -18.09
N LEU A 113 -12.71 15.20 -17.71
CA LEU A 113 -11.25 15.07 -17.56
C LEU A 113 -10.55 15.27 -18.91
N GLY A 114 -11.09 14.73 -20.00
CA GLY A 114 -10.61 14.96 -21.35
C GLY A 114 -10.67 16.43 -21.77
N ASP A 115 -11.79 17.12 -21.47
CA ASP A 115 -11.96 18.54 -21.78
C ASP A 115 -10.93 19.41 -21.01
N VAL A 116 -10.67 19.10 -19.74
CA VAL A 116 -9.71 19.83 -18.90
C VAL A 116 -8.26 19.51 -19.25
N LEU A 117 -8.00 18.28 -19.69
CA LEU A 117 -6.67 17.78 -20.04
C LEU A 117 -6.45 17.71 -21.55
N SER A 118 -7.19 18.50 -22.33
CA SER A 118 -7.08 18.54 -23.80
C SER A 118 -5.65 18.82 -24.28
N ASP A 119 -4.91 19.61 -23.50
CA ASP A 119 -3.55 20.04 -23.81
C ASP A 119 -2.49 18.99 -23.43
N VAL A 120 -2.88 17.95 -22.68
CA VAL A 120 -1.97 16.89 -22.22
C VAL A 120 -2.37 15.56 -22.84
N MET A 121 -1.51 15.05 -23.73
CA MET A 121 -1.74 13.74 -24.35
C MET A 121 -1.66 12.63 -23.32
N HIS A 122 -2.74 11.87 -23.19
CA HIS A 122 -2.73 10.62 -22.45
C HIS A 122 -2.03 9.53 -23.28
N SER A 123 -1.27 8.67 -22.61
CA SER A 123 -0.52 7.59 -23.24
C SER A 123 -1.42 6.41 -23.65
N HIS A 124 -2.31 5.98 -22.76
CA HIS A 124 -3.28 4.90 -23.00
C HIS A 124 -4.37 4.92 -21.90
N TYR A 125 -5.40 4.10 -22.07
CA TYR A 125 -6.40 3.82 -21.04
C TYR A 125 -6.06 2.53 -20.29
N THR A 126 -6.31 2.50 -18.99
CA THR A 126 -6.24 1.31 -18.14
C THR A 126 -7.55 1.10 -17.40
N GLN A 127 -7.69 -0.02 -16.69
CA GLN A 127 -8.82 -0.29 -15.81
C GLN A 127 -8.35 -0.26 -14.35
N ASP A 128 -9.10 0.43 -13.49
CA ASP A 128 -8.89 0.38 -12.04
C ASP A 128 -9.27 -1.01 -11.48
N SER A 129 -8.95 -1.27 -10.21
CA SER A 129 -9.27 -2.54 -9.54
C SER A 129 -10.78 -2.85 -9.47
N GLY A 130 -11.65 -1.89 -9.82
CA GLY A 130 -13.09 -2.04 -9.92
C GLY A 130 -13.61 -2.09 -11.37
N GLY A 131 -12.74 -2.21 -12.37
CA GLY A 131 -13.10 -2.29 -13.79
C GLY A 131 -13.41 -0.94 -14.45
N ARG A 132 -13.21 0.18 -13.77
CA ARG A 132 -13.46 1.52 -14.34
C ARG A 132 -12.29 1.96 -15.20
N LYS A 133 -12.58 2.59 -16.33
CA LYS A 133 -11.55 3.17 -17.20
C LYS A 133 -10.83 4.31 -16.48
N ALA A 134 -9.51 4.34 -16.59
CA ALA A 134 -8.63 5.38 -16.07
C ALA A 134 -7.67 5.84 -17.17
N CYS A 135 -7.41 7.15 -17.23
CA CYS A 135 -6.49 7.75 -18.19
C CYS A 135 -5.06 7.69 -17.65
N VAL A 136 -4.09 7.29 -18.47
CA VAL A 136 -2.68 7.16 -18.06
C VAL A 136 -1.82 8.24 -18.69
N TYR A 137 -1.04 8.96 -17.89
CA TYR A 137 -0.16 10.06 -18.28
C TYR A 137 1.28 9.78 -17.92
N LYS A 138 2.23 10.43 -18.61
CA LYS A 138 3.65 10.34 -18.27
C LYS A 138 3.95 11.17 -17.02
N LEU A 139 4.83 10.65 -16.16
CA LEU A 139 5.21 11.33 -14.91
C LEU A 139 5.84 12.72 -15.15
N ARG A 140 6.50 12.89 -16.30
CA ARG A 140 7.04 14.17 -16.80
C ARG A 140 5.99 15.28 -16.85
N ASP A 141 4.75 14.91 -17.16
CA ASP A 141 3.64 15.84 -17.38
C ASP A 141 2.83 16.06 -16.09
N TYR A 142 3.26 15.49 -14.95
CA TYR A 142 2.53 15.56 -13.68
C TYR A 142 2.22 17.00 -13.26
N GLY A 143 3.20 17.90 -13.38
CA GLY A 143 3.00 19.33 -13.09
C GLY A 143 1.99 20.00 -14.02
N SER A 144 2.04 19.71 -15.32
CA SER A 144 1.11 20.22 -16.32
C SER A 144 -0.32 19.74 -16.05
N VAL A 145 -0.49 18.45 -15.75
CA VAL A 145 -1.78 17.84 -15.39
C VAL A 145 -2.36 18.48 -14.13
N LEU A 146 -1.56 18.65 -13.07
CA LEU A 146 -2.02 19.31 -11.85
C LEU A 146 -2.46 20.75 -12.10
N SER A 147 -1.70 21.49 -12.91
CA SER A 147 -2.04 22.87 -13.29
C SER A 147 -3.38 22.93 -14.03
N CYS A 148 -3.63 22.03 -14.98
CA CYS A 148 -4.89 21.95 -15.70
C CYS A 148 -6.06 21.56 -14.79
N LEU A 149 -5.90 20.54 -13.95
CA LEU A 149 -6.95 20.10 -13.04
C LEU A 149 -7.35 21.19 -12.04
N ARG A 150 -6.38 21.97 -11.53
CA ARG A 150 -6.64 23.07 -10.57
C ARG A 150 -7.46 24.22 -11.16
N LYS A 151 -7.54 24.34 -12.49
CA LYS A 151 -8.40 25.36 -13.16
C LYS A 151 -9.89 25.03 -13.02
N SER A 152 -10.25 23.77 -12.80
CA SER A 152 -11.64 23.34 -12.67
C SER A 152 -12.13 23.38 -11.22
N LYS A 153 -13.28 24.02 -10.98
CA LYS A 153 -13.91 24.09 -9.64
C LYS A 153 -14.76 22.87 -9.30
N ASP A 154 -15.00 21.99 -10.28
CA ASP A 154 -15.87 20.82 -10.16
C ASP A 154 -15.10 19.54 -9.80
N ILE A 155 -13.77 19.60 -9.81
CA ILE A 155 -12.87 18.46 -9.61
C ILE A 155 -12.09 18.65 -8.32
N GLU A 156 -12.29 17.75 -7.37
CA GLU A 156 -11.41 17.67 -6.20
C GLU A 156 -10.20 16.79 -6.53
N ILE A 157 -8.99 17.28 -6.30
CA ILE A 157 -7.77 16.55 -6.68
C ILE A 157 -7.23 15.83 -5.46
N LYS A 158 -7.03 14.52 -5.59
CA LYS A 158 -6.23 13.74 -4.65
C LYS A 158 -4.89 13.43 -5.28
N GLU A 159 -3.90 14.25 -4.90
CA GLU A 159 -2.53 14.20 -5.41
C GLU A 159 -1.78 12.94 -4.94
N ILE A 160 -0.67 12.65 -5.63
CA ILE A 160 0.26 11.60 -5.23
C ILE A 160 1.07 12.17 -4.06
N PRO A 161 1.24 11.43 -2.94
CA PRO A 161 2.06 11.91 -1.84
C PRO A 161 3.46 12.30 -2.32
N HIS A 162 3.94 13.48 -1.91
CA HIS A 162 5.20 14.05 -2.39
C HIS A 162 6.40 13.10 -2.23
N LEU A 163 6.46 12.38 -1.09
CA LEU A 163 7.52 11.39 -0.86
C LEU A 163 7.49 10.28 -1.92
N THR A 164 6.30 9.77 -2.24
CA THR A 164 6.12 8.74 -3.27
C THR A 164 6.53 9.26 -4.64
N LEU A 165 6.13 10.50 -4.99
CA LEU A 165 6.50 11.12 -6.26
C LEU A 165 8.03 11.22 -6.39
N ARG A 166 8.71 11.76 -5.38
CA ARG A 166 10.17 11.93 -5.35
C ARG A 166 10.92 10.60 -5.48
N VAL A 167 10.43 9.56 -4.79
CA VAL A 167 11.01 8.21 -4.87
C VAL A 167 10.87 7.66 -6.29
N VAL A 168 9.69 7.78 -6.90
CA VAL A 168 9.45 7.26 -8.26
C VAL A 168 10.19 8.06 -9.32
N GLU A 169 10.31 9.39 -9.19
CA GLU A 169 11.18 10.19 -10.06
C GLU A 169 12.63 9.71 -10.00
N THR A 170 13.14 9.47 -8.78
CA THR A 170 14.50 8.94 -8.58
C THR A 170 14.67 7.59 -9.27
N PHE A 171 13.71 6.66 -9.12
CA PHE A 171 13.74 5.37 -9.80
C PHE A 171 13.61 5.49 -11.32
N SER A 172 12.78 6.40 -11.82
CA SER A 172 12.60 6.67 -13.24
C SER A 172 13.91 7.08 -13.89
N HIS A 173 14.65 7.99 -13.26
CA HIS A 173 15.98 8.39 -13.71
C HIS A 173 16.97 7.24 -13.71
N CYS A 174 16.97 6.40 -12.67
CA CYS A 174 17.84 5.22 -12.60
C CYS A 174 17.54 4.22 -13.72
N PHE A 175 16.25 3.99 -14.02
CA PHE A 175 15.81 3.10 -15.08
C PHE A 175 16.25 3.60 -16.47
N VAL A 176 16.11 4.90 -16.73
CA VAL A 176 16.50 5.51 -18.01
C VAL A 176 18.02 5.59 -18.17
N ALA A 177 18.76 5.91 -17.11
CA ALA A 177 20.21 6.04 -17.15
C ALA A 177 20.95 4.69 -17.14
N GLY A 178 20.25 3.58 -16.87
CA GLY A 178 20.87 2.26 -16.66
C GLY A 178 21.78 2.19 -15.43
N GLN A 179 21.81 3.24 -14.62
CA GLN A 179 22.62 3.35 -13.41
C GLN A 179 21.69 3.34 -12.21
N TRP A 180 21.78 2.28 -11.40
CA TRP A 180 21.06 2.22 -10.14
C TRP A 180 21.70 3.19 -9.14
N ARG A 181 20.91 4.13 -8.60
CA ARG A 181 21.33 5.00 -7.50
C ARG A 181 20.56 4.61 -6.23
N PRO A 182 21.27 4.41 -5.11
CA PRO A 182 20.62 4.22 -3.83
C PRO A 182 19.72 5.39 -3.45
N CYS A 183 18.54 5.09 -2.90
CA CYS A 183 17.77 6.09 -2.16
C CYS A 183 18.46 6.48 -0.82
N ARG A 184 19.44 5.69 -0.38
CA ARG A 184 20.19 5.86 0.88
C ARG A 184 21.68 5.64 0.67
N PRO A 185 22.56 6.38 1.37
CA PRO A 185 23.98 6.08 1.31
C PRO A 185 24.23 4.60 1.64
N GLU A 186 25.01 3.95 0.79
CA GLU A 186 25.60 2.66 1.12
C GLU A 186 26.87 2.93 1.95
N HIS A 187 27.23 2.00 2.84
CA HIS A 187 28.39 2.08 3.74
C HIS A 187 28.18 3.05 4.92
N LEU A 188 27.13 2.81 5.72
CA LEU A 188 26.98 3.43 7.04
C LEU A 188 28.19 3.07 7.93
N SER A 189 28.63 4.04 8.75
CA SER A 189 29.72 3.83 9.71
C SER A 189 29.32 2.82 10.79
N ASP A 190 30.29 2.22 11.47
CA ASP A 190 29.96 1.29 12.56
C ASP A 190 29.23 2.01 13.70
N GLU A 191 29.55 3.30 13.95
CA GLU A 191 28.85 4.14 14.91
C GLU A 191 27.36 4.34 14.54
N ASP A 192 27.07 4.66 13.27
CA ASP A 192 25.68 4.83 12.80
C ASP A 192 24.90 3.51 12.88
N VAL A 193 25.57 2.39 12.57
CA VAL A 193 24.97 1.06 12.63
C VAL A 193 24.63 0.69 14.07
N ASP A 194 25.54 0.93 15.00
CA ASP A 194 25.30 0.66 16.42
C ASP A 194 24.17 1.56 16.95
N GLU A 195 24.10 2.84 16.55
CA GLU A 195 22.98 3.72 16.90
C GLU A 195 21.63 3.16 16.39
N LEU A 196 21.59 2.61 15.17
CA LEU A 196 20.39 1.97 14.65
C LEU A 196 19.99 0.73 15.45
N ILE A 197 20.97 -0.09 15.86
CA ILE A 197 20.73 -1.30 16.67
C ILE A 197 20.17 -0.96 18.05
N THR A 198 20.60 0.14 18.67
CA THR A 198 20.05 0.57 19.98
C THR A 198 18.56 0.90 19.96
N LYS A 199 17.97 1.12 18.77
CA LYS A 199 16.53 1.38 18.60
C LYS A 199 15.70 0.10 18.68
N LEU A 200 16.32 -1.07 18.64
CA LEU A 200 15.63 -2.36 18.73
C LEU A 200 15.25 -2.70 20.17
N PRO A 201 14.13 -3.44 20.38
CA PRO A 201 13.75 -3.92 21.70
C PRO A 201 14.84 -4.81 22.31
N GLU A 202 15.15 -4.61 23.60
CA GLU A 202 16.14 -5.42 24.32
C GLU A 202 15.83 -6.92 24.27
N THR A 203 14.54 -7.29 24.30
CA THR A 203 14.09 -8.68 24.19
C THR A 203 14.51 -9.33 22.87
N LEU A 204 14.54 -8.56 21.78
CA LEU A 204 15.01 -9.02 20.47
C LEU A 204 16.54 -9.12 20.49
N LEU A 205 17.23 -8.07 20.94
CA LEU A 205 18.70 -8.03 20.99
C LEU A 205 19.29 -9.20 21.78
N ASN A 206 18.74 -9.46 22.97
CA ASN A 206 19.19 -10.53 23.85
C ASN A 206 18.92 -11.95 23.31
N SER A 207 18.05 -12.07 22.30
CA SER A 207 17.71 -13.36 21.68
C SER A 207 18.58 -13.70 20.47
N LEU A 208 19.30 -12.72 19.91
CA LEU A 208 20.09 -12.88 18.70
C LEU A 208 21.36 -13.67 18.98
N LEU A 209 21.67 -14.61 18.11
CA LEU A 209 22.97 -15.29 18.10
C LEU A 209 24.04 -14.37 17.51
N PRO A 210 25.33 -14.52 17.88
CA PRO A 210 26.40 -13.64 17.40
C PRO A 210 26.46 -13.52 15.86
N PHE A 211 26.29 -14.61 15.13
CA PHE A 211 26.29 -14.59 13.67
C PHE A 211 25.06 -13.85 13.08
N GLN A 212 23.92 -13.89 13.78
CA GLN A 212 22.72 -13.18 13.35
C GLN A 212 22.90 -11.68 13.52
N LEU A 213 23.53 -11.26 14.63
CA LEU A 213 23.88 -9.86 14.86
C LEU A 213 24.84 -9.34 13.78
N GLU A 214 25.84 -10.12 13.40
CA GLU A 214 26.73 -9.76 12.28
C GLU A 214 25.99 -9.68 10.94
N GLY A 215 25.03 -10.59 10.69
CA GLY A 215 24.16 -10.53 9.51
C GLY A 215 23.30 -9.24 9.49
N ILE A 216 22.79 -8.82 10.64
CA ILE A 216 22.06 -7.56 10.79
C ILE A 216 22.99 -6.37 10.52
N LYS A 217 24.16 -6.31 11.17
CA LYS A 217 25.16 -5.26 10.94
C LYS A 217 25.56 -5.18 9.47
N PHE A 218 25.74 -6.33 8.80
CA PHE A 218 26.02 -6.40 7.37
C PHE A 218 24.93 -5.72 6.52
N GLY A 219 23.66 -5.95 6.83
CA GLY A 219 22.52 -5.31 6.17
C GLY A 219 22.42 -3.81 6.46
N LEU A 220 22.62 -3.43 7.72
CA LEU A 220 22.57 -2.03 8.15
C LEU A 220 23.69 -1.20 7.51
N ARG A 221 24.93 -1.70 7.44
CA ARG A 221 26.03 -1.04 6.70
C ARG A 221 25.66 -0.73 5.25
N ARG A 222 24.74 -1.47 4.64
CA ARG A 222 24.27 -1.27 3.25
C ARG A 222 22.93 -0.55 3.15
N GLY A 223 22.54 0.19 4.19
CA GLY A 223 21.28 0.93 4.22
C GLY A 223 20.06 0.00 4.13
N GLY A 224 20.15 -1.20 4.72
CA GLY A 224 19.09 -2.22 4.70
C GLY A 224 19.05 -3.10 3.44
N ARG A 225 19.99 -2.92 2.50
CA ARG A 225 20.08 -3.71 1.26
C ARG A 225 20.99 -4.91 1.46
N CYS A 226 20.42 -6.09 1.67
CA CYS A 226 21.18 -7.33 1.75
C CYS A 226 20.39 -8.54 1.30
N LEU A 227 21.12 -9.58 0.92
CA LEU A 227 20.60 -10.93 0.74
C LEU A 227 21.03 -11.77 1.94
N ILE A 228 20.06 -12.16 2.78
CA ILE A 228 20.31 -13.07 3.91
C ILE A 228 20.13 -14.50 3.41
N ALA A 229 21.24 -15.18 3.14
CA ALA A 229 21.27 -16.50 2.51
C ALA A 229 21.72 -17.63 3.46
N ASP A 230 21.56 -17.44 4.77
CA ASP A 230 21.90 -18.45 5.78
C ASP A 230 21.10 -19.75 5.60
N GLU A 231 21.61 -20.85 6.18
CA GLU A 231 20.93 -22.14 6.14
C GLU A 231 19.51 -22.09 6.74
N MET A 232 18.66 -23.02 6.31
CA MET A 232 17.29 -23.13 6.83
C MET A 232 17.33 -23.46 8.34
N GLY A 233 16.45 -22.81 9.12
CA GLY A 233 16.41 -22.98 10.58
C GLY A 233 17.28 -22.00 11.38
N LEU A 234 18.22 -21.28 10.75
CA LEU A 234 19.12 -20.34 11.45
C LEU A 234 18.51 -18.98 11.81
N GLY A 235 17.19 -18.81 11.71
CA GLY A 235 16.53 -17.56 12.13
C GLY A 235 16.67 -16.39 11.16
N LYS A 236 16.59 -16.63 9.84
CA LYS A 236 16.58 -15.55 8.84
C LYS A 236 15.43 -14.55 9.04
N THR A 237 14.27 -15.04 9.49
CA THR A 237 13.10 -14.19 9.76
C THR A 237 13.40 -13.17 10.85
N VAL A 238 14.03 -13.58 11.96
CA VAL A 238 14.35 -12.66 13.05
C VAL A 238 15.41 -11.63 12.64
N GLN A 239 16.40 -12.02 11.82
CA GLN A 239 17.35 -11.06 11.24
C GLN A 239 16.66 -10.02 10.35
N ALA A 240 15.76 -10.46 9.48
CA ALA A 240 15.02 -9.56 8.59
C ALA A 240 14.11 -8.61 9.39
N ILE A 241 13.46 -9.09 10.45
CA ILE A 241 12.64 -8.27 11.35
C ILE A 241 13.51 -7.25 12.09
N ALA A 242 14.68 -7.65 12.58
CA ALA A 242 15.61 -6.75 13.26
C ALA A 242 16.08 -5.62 12.33
N ILE A 243 16.51 -5.94 11.10
CA ILE A 243 16.89 -4.92 10.11
C ILE A 243 15.72 -3.97 9.83
N ALA A 244 14.52 -4.50 9.62
CA ALA A 244 13.33 -3.68 9.35
C ALA A 244 12.94 -2.82 10.56
N GLY A 245 13.09 -3.34 11.78
CA GLY A 245 12.85 -2.64 13.04
C GLY A 245 13.73 -1.40 13.20
N CYS A 246 15.00 -1.46 12.75
CA CYS A 246 15.89 -0.30 12.76
C CYS A 246 15.37 0.88 11.91
N PHE A 247 14.50 0.61 10.92
CA PHE A 247 13.94 1.59 10.00
C PHE A 247 12.44 1.85 10.22
N ILE A 248 11.86 1.36 11.32
CA ILE A 248 10.40 1.44 11.54
C ILE A 248 9.84 2.88 11.55
N ASN A 249 10.64 3.83 12.03
CA ASN A 249 10.23 5.25 12.12
C ASN A 249 10.20 5.96 10.77
N GLU A 250 10.62 5.30 9.69
CA GLU A 250 10.78 5.91 8.38
C GLU A 250 9.62 5.61 7.42
N GLY A 251 8.75 4.68 7.78
CA GLY A 251 7.56 4.36 7.00
C GLY A 251 7.07 2.93 7.21
N SER A 252 6.08 2.56 6.40
CA SER A 252 5.49 1.21 6.45
C SER A 252 6.42 0.15 5.86
N ILE A 253 6.53 -0.99 6.53
CA ILE A 253 7.26 -2.17 6.04
C ILE A 253 6.32 -3.04 5.20
N LEU A 254 6.78 -3.44 4.01
CA LEU A 254 6.09 -4.42 3.17
C LEU A 254 6.85 -5.74 3.18
N VAL A 255 6.21 -6.79 3.70
CA VAL A 255 6.73 -8.16 3.64
C VAL A 255 6.00 -8.94 2.55
N VAL A 256 6.77 -9.45 1.58
CA VAL A 256 6.24 -10.35 0.54
C VAL A 256 6.67 -11.77 0.87
N CYS A 257 5.71 -12.65 1.12
CA CYS A 257 5.96 -14.05 1.46
C CYS A 257 4.91 -14.98 0.84
N PRO A 258 5.20 -16.29 0.72
CA PRO A 258 4.20 -17.31 0.39
C PRO A 258 2.97 -17.18 1.29
N ALA A 259 1.77 -17.44 0.74
CA ALA A 259 0.51 -17.25 1.46
C ALA A 259 0.44 -18.01 2.80
N VAL A 260 1.10 -19.17 2.87
CA VAL A 260 1.17 -20.03 4.07
C VAL A 260 1.96 -19.39 5.21
N LEU A 261 2.91 -18.50 4.92
CA LEU A 261 3.79 -17.87 5.91
C LEU A 261 3.26 -16.54 6.44
N ARG A 262 2.18 -15.99 5.88
CA ARG A 262 1.71 -14.64 6.23
C ARG A 262 1.36 -14.51 7.71
N TYR A 263 0.71 -15.52 8.28
CA TYR A 263 0.38 -15.53 9.70
C TYR A 263 1.62 -15.71 10.56
N SER A 264 2.55 -16.58 10.17
CA SER A 264 3.84 -16.74 10.88
C SER A 264 4.65 -15.45 10.88
N TRP A 265 4.69 -14.71 9.77
CA TRP A 265 5.32 -13.39 9.73
C TRP A 265 4.65 -12.38 10.65
N ALA A 266 3.31 -12.38 10.74
CA ALA A 266 2.59 -11.52 11.66
C ALA A 266 2.93 -11.84 13.12
N GLU A 267 2.91 -13.12 13.48
CA GLU A 267 3.25 -13.58 14.84
C GLU A 267 4.68 -13.22 15.22
N GLU A 268 5.65 -13.41 14.32
CA GLU A 268 7.04 -13.05 14.56
C GLU A 268 7.22 -11.54 14.69
N LEU A 269 6.52 -10.72 13.87
CA LEU A 269 6.53 -9.26 14.02
C LEU A 269 5.97 -8.82 15.37
N GLU A 270 4.80 -9.33 15.77
CA GLU A 270 4.19 -9.02 17.07
C GLU A 270 5.03 -9.54 18.26
N ARG A 271 5.84 -10.58 18.04
CA ARG A 271 6.71 -11.15 19.07
C ARG A 271 7.95 -10.29 19.27
N TRP A 272 8.60 -9.89 18.18
CA TRP A 272 9.90 -9.24 18.22
C TRP A 272 9.84 -7.72 18.27
N LEU A 273 8.76 -7.12 17.75
CA LEU A 273 8.53 -5.68 17.74
C LEU A 273 7.25 -5.36 18.55
N PRO A 274 7.32 -5.24 19.89
CA PRO A 274 6.15 -5.10 20.74
C PRO A 274 5.39 -3.78 20.56
N PHE A 275 6.00 -2.79 19.90
CA PHE A 275 5.34 -1.55 19.50
C PHE A 275 4.49 -1.70 18.22
N CYS A 276 4.62 -2.80 17.47
CA CYS A 276 3.74 -3.13 16.35
C CYS A 276 2.51 -3.87 16.89
N LEU A 277 1.38 -3.17 16.97
CA LEU A 277 0.14 -3.77 17.44
C LEU A 277 -0.47 -4.64 16.33
N PRO A 278 -1.30 -5.64 16.68
CA PRO A 278 -2.02 -6.45 15.68
C PRO A 278 -2.90 -5.63 14.73
N SER A 279 -3.33 -4.43 15.15
CA SER A 279 -4.05 -3.46 14.31
C SER A 279 -3.20 -2.82 13.21
N ASP A 280 -1.89 -2.80 13.40
CA ASP A 280 -0.94 -2.15 12.48
C ASP A 280 -0.49 -3.12 11.37
N ILE A 281 -0.73 -4.43 11.57
CA ILE A 281 -0.33 -5.49 10.66
C ILE A 281 -1.46 -5.83 9.69
N HIS A 282 -1.28 -5.40 8.45
CA HIS A 282 -2.24 -5.63 7.37
C HIS A 282 -1.88 -6.87 6.54
N LEU A 283 -2.73 -7.91 6.62
CA LEU A 283 -2.55 -9.14 5.85
C LEU A 283 -3.25 -9.05 4.49
N GLY A 284 -2.46 -8.74 3.46
CA GLY A 284 -2.92 -8.72 2.06
C GLY A 284 -2.97 -10.10 1.41
N ASN A 285 -3.97 -10.33 0.56
CA ASN A 285 -3.91 -11.34 -0.49
C ASN A 285 -3.46 -10.64 -1.77
N ILE A 286 -2.19 -10.87 -2.17
CA ILE A 286 -1.68 -10.51 -3.50
C ILE A 286 -2.07 -11.61 -4.48
#